data_AF-Q768X0-F1
#
_entry.id   AF-Q768X0-F1
#
_cell.length_a   1.000
_cell.length_b   1.000
_cell.length_c   1.000
_cell.angle_alpha   90.00
_cell.angle_beta   90.00
_cell.angle_gamma   90.00
#
_symmetry.space_group_name_H-M   'P 1'
#
loop_
_entity.id
_entity.type
_entity.pdbx_description
1 polymer ?
#
loop_
_entity_poly.entity_id
_entity_poly.type
_entity_poly.pdbx_seq_one_letter_code
_entity_poly.pdbx_strand_id
1 'polypeptide(L)' 'YHPEPRVASIVSSHNNPEFIVNVKETGKILFVDYTDLKNLKTVEVEAERFLHDGG' A
#
# COMPACT_ATOMS: atom_id res chain seq x y z
N TYR A 1 5.54 -18.63 -12.34
CA TYR A 1 6.12 -17.68 -11.38
C TYR A 1 5.86 -16.28 -11.92
N HIS A 2 5.05 -15.47 -11.24
CA HIS A 2 4.72 -14.10 -11.65
C HIS A 2 5.59 -13.17 -10.79
N PRO A 3 6.60 -12.50 -11.36
CA PRO A 3 7.62 -11.79 -10.60
C PRO A 3 7.13 -10.46 -10.01
N GLU A 4 5.87 -10.06 -10.24
CA GLU A 4 5.35 -8.77 -9.79
C GLU A 4 4.57 -8.90 -8.47
N PRO A 5 4.89 -8.08 -7.46
CA PRO A 5 4.12 -8.02 -6.22
C PRO A 5 2.68 -7.58 -6.48
N ARG A 6 1.73 -8.26 -5.85
CA ARG A 6 0.29 -7.97 -5.94
C ARG A 6 -0.15 -7.09 -4.78
N VAL A 7 -1.12 -6.22 -5.08
CA VAL A 7 -1.82 -5.43 -4.07
C VAL A 7 -2.78 -6.33 -3.30
N ALA A 8 -2.64 -6.36 -1.98
CA ALA A 8 -3.52 -7.07 -1.05
C ALA A 8 -4.82 -6.32 -0.81
N SER A 9 -4.69 -5.03 -0.54
CA SER A 9 -5.78 -4.16 -0.12
C SER A 9 -5.42 -2.70 -0.37
N ILE A 10 -6.45 -1.90 -0.62
CA ILE A 10 -6.38 -0.44 -0.68
C ILE A 10 -7.43 0.09 0.29
N VAL A 11 -7.02 0.95 1.23
CA VAL A 11 -7.92 1.59 2.19
C VAL A 11 -7.82 3.10 2.00
N SER A 12 -8.95 3.77 1.85
CA SER A 12 -9.01 5.22 1.69
C SER A 12 -9.41 5.93 2.98
N SER A 13 -8.84 7.11 3.19
CA SER A 13 -9.31 8.02 4.23
C SER A 13 -10.62 8.70 3.80
N HIS A 14 -11.50 8.95 4.76
CA HIS A 14 -12.72 9.75 4.54
C HIS A 14 -12.49 11.26 4.69
N ASN A 15 -11.37 11.66 5.29
CA ASN A 15 -11.11 13.05 5.68
C ASN A 15 -9.99 13.70 4.86
N ASN A 16 -9.01 12.91 4.42
CA ASN A 16 -7.85 13.38 3.67
C ASN A 16 -7.75 12.65 2.33
N PRO A 17 -7.11 13.24 1.32
CA PRO A 17 -6.79 12.56 0.06
C PRO A 17 -5.61 11.59 0.26
N GLU A 18 -5.84 10.51 1.01
CA GLU A 18 -4.82 9.52 1.36
C GLU A 18 -5.30 8.07 1.18
N PHE A 19 -4.41 7.22 0.66
CA PHE A 19 -4.60 5.76 0.59
C PHE A 19 -3.52 5.03 1.40
N ILE A 20 -3.89 3.90 1.99
CA ILE A 20 -2.96 2.88 2.47
C ILE A 20 -3.03 1.70 1.51
N VAL A 21 -1.89 1.34 0.91
CA VAL A 21 -1.76 0.21 -0.02
C VAL A 21 -0.89 -0.86 0.62
N ASN A 22 -1.43 -2.07 0.74
CA ASN A 22 -0.67 -3.22 1.23
C ASN A 22 -0.19 -4.07 0.04
N VAL A 23 1.12 -4.33 -0.02
CA VAL A 23 1.76 -5.09 -1.08
C VAL A 23 2.23 -6.44 -0.52
N LYS A 24 1.58 -7.53 -0.94
CA LYS A 24 1.70 -8.85 -0.29
C LYS A 24 3.14 -9.37 -0.33
N GLU A 25 3.63 -9.67 -1.53
CA GLU A 25 4.87 -10.40 -1.76
C GLU A 25 6.13 -9.66 -1.27
N THR A 26 6.04 -8.34 -1.04
CA THR A 26 7.15 -7.53 -0.55
C THR A 26 7.10 -7.25 0.95
N GLY A 27 5.97 -7.47 1.62
CA GLY A 27 5.79 -7.06 3.01
C GLY A 27 5.83 -5.54 3.18
N LYS A 28 5.33 -4.78 2.20
CA LYS A 28 5.39 -3.31 2.25
C LYS A 28 4.01 -2.70 2.40
N ILE A 29 3.92 -1.68 3.24
CA ILE A 29 2.75 -0.80 3.34
C ILE A 29 3.15 0.57 2.79
N LEU A 30 2.40 1.06 1.81
CA LEU A 30 2.58 2.38 1.22
C LEU A 30 1.48 3.31 1.73
N PHE A 31 1.88 4.40 2.36
CA PHE A 31 1.01 5.56 2.56
C PHE A 31 1.14 6.47 1.35
N VAL A 32 0.04 6.73 0.66
CA VAL A 32 0.00 7.52 -0.57
C VAL A 32 -0.84 8.76 -0.31
N ASP A 33 -0.22 9.93 -0.31
CA ASP A 33 -0.89 11.23 -0.32
C ASP A 33 -1.09 11.67 -1.78
N TYR A 34 -2.36 11.81 -2.16
CA TYR A 34 -2.80 12.19 -3.49
C TYR A 34 -3.45 13.59 -3.53
N THR A 35 -3.13 14.47 -2.58
CA THR A 35 -3.53 15.88 -2.60
C THR A 35 -3.13 16.57 -3.91
N ASP A 36 -1.97 16.21 -4.46
CA ASP A 36 -1.50 16.64 -5.78
C ASP A 36 -1.29 15.43 -6.69
N LEU A 37 -2.24 15.19 -7.60
CA LEU A 37 -2.19 14.08 -8.56
C LEU A 37 -1.00 14.16 -9.52
N LYS A 38 -0.35 15.32 -9.66
CA LYS A 38 0.87 15.47 -10.47
C LYS A 38 2.13 15.13 -9.68
N ASN A 39 2.08 15.20 -8.34
CA ASN A 39 3.22 15.03 -7.45
C ASN A 39 2.85 14.19 -6.23
N LEU A 40 2.53 12.92 -6.48
CA LEU A 40 2.18 11.97 -5.42
C LEU A 40 3.33 11.85 -4.41
N LYS A 41 2.99 11.93 -3.12
CA LYS A 41 3.94 11.67 -2.04
C LYS A 41 3.67 10.28 -1.48
N THR A 42 4.73 9.52 -1.28
CA THR A 42 4.63 8.17 -0.71
C THR A 42 5.59 7.99 0.45
N VAL A 43 5.13 7.28 1.48
CA VAL A 43 5.95 6.80 2.59
C VAL A 43 5.83 5.29 2.62
N GLU A 44 6.97 4.62 2.61
CA GLU A 44 7.05 3.17 2.70
C GLU A 44 7.35 2.75 4.13
N VAL A 45 6.56 1.79 4.62
CA VAL A 45 6.75 1.16 5.92
C VAL A 45 6.92 -0.34 5.70
N GLU A 46 8.03 -0.88 6.21
CA GLU A 46 8.27 -2.31 6.24
C GLU A 46 7.28 -2.98 7.19
N ALA A 47 6.57 -3.97 6.67
CA ALA A 47 5.66 -4.81 7.42
C ALA A 47 6.16 -6.26 7.37
N GLU A 48 5.88 -6.99 8.44
CA GLU A 48 6.26 -8.39 8.51
C GLU A 48 5.57 -9.18 7.38
N ARG A 49 6.31 -10.06 6.69
CA ARG A 49 5.82 -10.80 5.50
C ARG A 49 4.66 -11.76 5.77
N PHE A 50 4.15 -11.84 7.00
CA PHE A 50 3.12 -12.81 7.40
C PHE A 50 1.69 -12.43 7.05
N LEU A 51 1.44 -11.31 6.34
CA LEU A 51 0.09 -10.96 5.90
C LEU A 51 -0.35 -11.73 4.63
N HIS A 52 0.04 -13.00 4.54
CA HIS A 52 0.14 -13.66 3.24
C HIS A 52 -1.07 -14.50 2.85
N ASP A 53 -1.87 -15.03 3.76
CA ASP A 53 -3.07 -15.80 3.40
C ASP A 53 -4.08 -15.76 4.56
N GLY A 54 -5.14 -14.96 4.43
CA GLY A 54 -6.42 -15.08 5.15
C GLY A 54 -6.39 -15.25 6.68
N GLY A 55 -6.88 -14.25 7.40
CA GLY A 55 -7.77 -14.59 8.52
C GLY A 55 -9.03 -15.26 8.00
#